data_AF-A0A958VQB5-F1
#
_entry.id   AF-A0A958VQB5-F1
#
_cell.length_a   1.000
_cell.length_b   1.000
_cell.length_c   1.000
_cell.angle_alpha   90.00
_cell.angle_beta   90.00
_cell.angle_gamma   90.00
#
_symmetry.space_group_name_H-M   'P 1'
#
loop_
_entity.id
_entity.type
_entity.pdbx_description
1 polymer ?
#
loop_
_entity_poly.entity_id
_entity_poly.type
_entity_poly.pdbx_seq_one_letter_code
_entity_poly.pdbx_strand_id
1 'polypeptide(L)' 'MCGITGYIGYRDAYPIIINGLQRLEYRGYDSAGIVLFDGNQINLTKTKGKVSDLITKIATNS' A
#
# COMPACT_ATOMS: atom_id res chain seq x y z
N MET A 1 10.03 -10.70 -8.56
CA MET A 1 8.76 -10.70 -9.32
C MET A 1 7.86 -9.64 -8.69
N CYS A 2 6.89 -9.05 -9.41
CA CYS A 2 6.08 -7.95 -8.87
C CYS A 2 4.63 -8.40 -8.61
N GLY A 3 3.94 -7.71 -7.68
CA GLY A 3 2.52 -7.92 -7.38
C GLY A 3 1.81 -6.57 -7.25
N ILE A 4 0.57 -6.49 -7.75
CA ILE A 4 -0.26 -5.29 -7.69
C ILE A 4 -1.64 -5.71 -7.16
N THR A 5 -2.21 -4.87 -6.29
CA THR A 5 -3.59 -5.01 -5.80
C THR A 5 -4.27 -3.64 -5.88
N GLY A 6 -5.59 -3.63 -6.05
CA GLY A 6 -6.38 -2.42 -6.24
C GLY A 6 -7.79 -2.60 -5.67
N TYR A 7 -8.37 -1.50 -5.20
CA TYR A 7 -9.73 -1.46 -4.68
C TYR A 7 -10.43 -0.18 -5.14
N ILE A 8 -11.65 -0.32 -5.62
CA ILE A 8 -12.57 0.78 -5.92
C ILE A 8 -13.92 0.41 -5.31
N GLY A 9 -14.46 1.28 -4.47
CA GLY A 9 -15.74 1.07 -3.81
C GLY A 9 -15.94 1.97 -2.59
N TYR A 10 -17.00 1.69 -1.84
CA TYR A 10 -17.47 2.54 -0.74
C TYR A 10 -16.75 2.33 0.60
N ARG A 11 -15.87 1.32 0.70
CA ARG A 11 -15.12 1.02 1.93
C ARG A 11 -13.78 1.76 1.95
N ASP A 12 -13.18 1.88 3.12
CA ASP A 12 -11.81 2.39 3.22
C ASP A 12 -10.84 1.52 2.42
N ALA A 13 -10.17 2.13 1.44
CA ALA A 13 -9.27 1.43 0.54
C ALA A 13 -7.99 0.96 1.26
N TYR A 14 -7.50 1.73 2.23
CA TYR A 14 -6.25 1.45 2.94
C TYR A 14 -6.14 0.02 3.50
N PRO A 15 -7.04 -0.46 4.39
CA PRO A 15 -6.94 -1.80 4.95
C PRO A 15 -7.06 -2.90 3.89
N ILE A 16 -7.83 -2.67 2.83
CA ILE A 16 -8.02 -3.64 1.75
C ILE A 16 -6.73 -3.80 0.94
N ILE A 17 -6.12 -2.68 0.54
CA ILE A 17 -4.88 -2.66 -0.22
C ILE A 17 -3.73 -3.27 0.60
N ILE A 18 -3.60 -2.90 1.88
CA ILE A 18 -2.52 -3.43 2.75
C ILE A 18 -2.62 -4.95 2.89
N ASN A 19 -3.81 -5.49 3.15
CA ASN A 19 -4.02 -6.93 3.21
C ASN A 19 -3.71 -7.61 1.86
N GLY A 20 -4.08 -6.99 0.74
CA GLY A 20 -3.76 -7.48 -0.60
C GLY A 20 -2.25 -7.52 -0.85
N LEU A 21 -1.52 -6.47 -0.47
CA LEU A 21 -0.06 -6.40 -0.61
C LEU A 21 0.65 -7.45 0.25
N GLN A 22 0.23 -7.63 1.50
CA GLN A 22 0.79 -8.66 2.39
C GLN A 22 0.63 -10.07 1.80
N ARG A 23 -0.53 -10.37 1.19
CA ARG A 23 -0.75 -11.65 0.49
C ARG A 23 0.11 -11.83 -0.75
N LEU A 24 0.57 -10.74 -1.37
CA LEU A 24 1.42 -10.75 -2.56
C LEU A 24 2.91 -10.64 -2.25
N GLU A 25 3.30 -10.41 -0.99
CA GLU A 25 4.68 -10.17 -0.57
C GLU A 25 5.63 -11.33 -0.91
N TYR A 26 5.11 -12.57 -0.97
CA TYR A 26 5.89 -13.73 -1.43
C TYR A 26 6.43 -13.59 -2.87
N ARG A 27 5.85 -12.69 -3.68
CA ARG A 27 6.29 -12.44 -5.07
C ARG A 27 7.47 -11.47 -5.13
N GLY A 28 7.60 -10.57 -4.16
CA GLY A 28 8.63 -9.54 -4.13
C GLY A 28 8.57 -8.66 -2.88
N TYR A 29 9.75 -8.35 -2.35
CA TYR A 29 9.95 -7.67 -1.07
C TYR A 29 11.06 -6.60 -1.13
N ASP A 30 11.50 -6.23 -2.33
CA ASP A 30 12.54 -5.20 -2.54
C ASP A 30 11.98 -3.78 -2.36
N SER A 31 10.69 -3.59 -2.63
CA SER A 31 10.00 -2.30 -2.47
C SER A 31 8.48 -2.49 -2.37
N ALA A 32 7.82 -1.52 -1.74
CA ALA A 32 6.37 -1.46 -1.63
C ALA A 32 5.87 -0.01 -1.79
N GLY A 33 4.66 0.14 -2.32
CA GLY A 33 4.02 1.44 -2.46
C GLY A 33 2.50 1.34 -2.52
N ILE A 34 1.85 2.43 -2.14
CA ILE A 34 0.41 2.60 -2.19
C ILE A 34 0.06 4.02 -2.65
N VAL A 35 -1.01 4.12 -3.40
CA VAL A 35 -1.66 5.38 -3.75
C VAL A 35 -3.10 5.31 -3.26
N LEU A 36 -3.52 6.34 -2.53
CA LEU A 36 -4.90 6.51 -2.08
C LEU A 36 -5.46 7.80 -2.70
N PHE A 37 -6.74 7.75 -3.07
CA PHE A 37 -7.48 8.92 -3.51
C PHE A 37 -8.65 9.10 -2.56
N ASP A 38 -8.73 10.27 -1.93
CA ASP A 38 -9.77 10.60 -0.93
C ASP A 38 -10.97 11.37 -1.53
N GLY A 39 -11.00 11.52 -2.86
CA GLY A 39 -12.01 12.30 -3.57
C GLY A 39 -11.53 13.68 -4.01
N ASN A 40 -10.43 14.19 -3.43
CA ASN A 40 -9.89 15.50 -3.78
C ASN A 40 -8.39 15.47 -4.08
N GLN A 41 -7.61 14.71 -3.31
CA GLN A 41 -6.16 14.60 -3.44
C GLN A 41 -5.70 13.16 -3.56
N ILE A 42 -4.56 13.00 -4.24
CA ILE A 42 -3.88 11.73 -4.39
C ILE A 42 -2.72 11.71 -3.38
N ASN A 43 -2.77 10.75 -2.45
CA ASN A 43 -1.73 10.52 -1.46
C ASN A 43 -0.88 9.31 -1.88
N LEU A 44 0.36 9.57 -2.29
CA LEU A 44 1.32 8.55 -2.69
C LEU A 44 2.33 8.30 -1.55
N THR A 45 2.46 7.04 -1.12
CA THR A 45 3.54 6.62 -0.23
C THR A 45 4.28 5.43 -0.83
N LYS A 46 5.61 5.49 -0.82
CA LYS A 46 6.48 4.41 -1.28
C LYS A 46 7.72 4.27 -0.42
N THR A 47 8.24 3.06 -0.33
CA THR A 47 9.49 2.75 0.35
C THR A 47 10.21 1.58 -0.31
N LYS A 48 11.53 1.52 -0.08
CA LYS A 48 12.28 0.27 -0.28
C LYS A 48 11.97 -0.67 0.89
N GLY A 49 12.08 -1.96 0.66
CA GLY A 49 11.80 -3.00 1.63
C GLY A 49 10.38 -3.57 1.56
N LYS A 50 9.96 -4.18 2.66
CA LYS A 50 8.75 -4.97 2.81
C LYS A 50 7.50 -4.10 2.98
N VAL A 51 6.34 -4.74 2.93
CA VAL A 51 5.05 -4.07 3.21
C VAL A 51 5.01 -3.53 4.64
N SER A 52 5.69 -4.18 5.59
CA SER A 52 5.85 -3.69 6.98
C SER A 52 6.56 -2.34 7.07
N ASP A 53 7.55 -2.11 6.21
CA ASP A 53 8.30 -0.85 6.18
C ASP A 53 7.41 0.27 5.64
N LEU A 54 6.55 -0.05 4.66
CA LEU A 54 5.56 0.87 4.13
C LEU A 54 4.56 1.28 5.21
N ILE A 55 4.03 0.32 5.98
CA ILE A 55 3.07 0.57 7.08
C ILE A 55 3.70 1.48 8.13
N THR A 56 4.93 1.19 8.55
CA THR A 56 5.68 2.02 9.51
C THR A 56 5.82 3.45 8.99
N LYS A 57 6.21 3.61 7.72
CA LYS A 57 6.40 4.92 7.10
C LYS A 57 5.10 5.73 7.01
N ILE A 58 3.97 5.08 6.75
CA ILE A 58 2.65 5.75 6.74
C ILE A 58 2.29 6.23 8.15
N ALA A 59 2.56 5.42 9.18
CA ALA A 59 2.29 5.79 10.57
C ALA A 59 3.15 6.96 11.07
N THR A 60 4.38 7.11 10.58
CA THR A 60 5.28 8.23 10.96
C THR A 60 4.97 9.54 10.22
N ASN A 61 4.35 9.48 9.04
CA ASN A 61 4.01 10.64 8.22
C ASN A 61 2.58 11.18 8.45
N SER A 62 1.86 10.66 9.45
CA SER A 62 0.49 11.07 9.82
C SER A 62 0.49 12.06 10.99
#